data_AF-W8U636-F1
#
_entry.id   AF-W8U636-F1
#
_cell.length_a   1.000
_cell.length_b   1.000
_cell.length_c   1.000
_cell.angle_alpha   90.00
_cell.angle_beta   90.00
_cell.angle_gamma   90.00
#
_symmetry.space_group_name_H-M   'P 1'
#
loop_
_entity.id
_entity.type
_entity.pdbx_description
1 polymer ?
#
loop_
_entity_poly.entity_id
_entity_poly.type
_entity_poly.pdbx_seq_one_letter_code
_entity_poly.pdbx_strand_id
1 'polypeptide(L)'
;MISNIDLLENYTALLIAIDRECNPEEAFQILDKVCEGKLPRRKPSESDIVNMIKLRACMTLREIGALYGCDASTICIRIRKYKNSKGMI
;
A
#
# COMPACT_ATOMS: atom_id res chain seq x y z
N MET A 1 -6.13 -7.03 33.12
CA MET A 1 -5.15 -7.81 32.36
C MET A 1 -5.54 -7.64 30.90
N ILE A 2 -4.71 -6.98 30.09
CA ILE A 2 -4.93 -6.94 28.64
C ILE A 2 -4.64 -8.35 28.13
N SER A 3 -5.56 -8.95 27.39
CA SER A 3 -5.36 -10.28 26.81
C SER A 3 -4.22 -10.20 25.80
N ASN A 4 -3.43 -11.26 25.62
CA ASN A 4 -2.40 -11.30 24.55
C ASN A 4 -3.00 -11.06 23.15
N ILE A 5 -4.28 -11.38 22.97
CA ILE A 5 -5.05 -11.15 21.74
C ILE A 5 -5.31 -9.65 21.54
N ASP A 6 -5.82 -8.95 22.56
CA ASP A 6 -6.07 -7.50 22.51
C ASP A 6 -4.79 -6.70 22.18
N LEU A 7 -3.64 -7.14 22.70
CA LEU A 7 -2.36 -6.50 22.40
C LEU A 7 -1.97 -6.67 20.92
N LEU A 8 -2.21 -7.86 20.35
CA LEU A 8 -1.92 -8.15 18.95
C LEU A 8 -2.84 -7.36 18.01
N GLU A 9 -4.13 -7.27 18.33
CA GLU A 9 -5.10 -6.48 17.56
C GLU A 9 -4.72 -5.01 17.54
N ASN A 10 -4.43 -4.44 18.72
CA ASN A 10 -4.00 -3.04 18.84
C ASN A 10 -2.70 -2.77 18.07
N TYR A 11 -1.73 -3.67 18.16
CA TYR A 11 -0.46 -3.54 17.45
C TYR A 11 -0.66 -3.61 15.93
N THR A 12 -1.52 -4.51 15.46
CA THR A 12 -1.83 -4.67 14.04
C THR A 12 -2.57 -3.44 13.50
N ALA A 13 -3.56 -2.93 14.24
CA ALA A 13 -4.26 -1.70 13.89
C ALA A 13 -3.31 -0.51 13.81
N LEU A 14 -2.35 -0.40 14.74
CA LEU A 14 -1.32 0.65 14.69
C LEU A 14 -0.45 0.56 13.43
N LEU A 15 -0.02 -0.64 13.04
CA LEU A 15 0.75 -0.84 11.80
C LEU A 15 -0.06 -0.45 10.56
N ILE A 16 -1.36 -0.77 10.52
CA ILE A 16 -2.25 -0.37 9.43
C ILE A 16 -2.39 1.16 9.38
N ALA A 17 -2.56 1.81 10.53
CA ALA A 17 -2.67 3.27 10.63
C ALA A 17 -1.43 3.96 10.07
N ILE A 18 -0.23 3.46 10.40
CA ILE A 18 1.04 3.98 9.90
C ILE A 18 1.17 3.73 8.40
N ASP A 19 0.93 2.50 7.93
CA ASP A 19 1.07 2.16 6.51
C ASP A 19 0.14 3.00 5.63
N ARG A 20 -1.10 3.21 6.08
CA ARG A 20 -2.15 3.86 5.31
C ARG A 20 -2.37 5.32 5.62
N GLU A 21 -1.61 5.88 6.56
CA GLU A 21 -1.76 7.25 7.04
C GLU A 21 -3.21 7.57 7.44
N CYS A 22 -3.86 6.63 8.15
CA CYS A 22 -5.26 6.74 8.58
C CYS A 22 -5.40 6.88 10.10
N ASN A 23 -6.57 7.30 10.57
CA ASN A 23 -6.85 7.34 12.01
C ASN A 23 -7.04 5.93 12.61
N PRO A 24 -6.97 5.78 13.94
CA PRO A 24 -7.12 4.47 14.59
C PRO A 24 -8.45 3.78 14.25
N GLU A 25 -9.56 4.52 14.20
CA GLU A 25 -10.89 3.97 13.91
C GLU A 25 -10.95 3.35 12.50
N GLU A 26 -10.39 4.04 11.50
CA GLU A 26 -10.27 3.55 10.13
C GLU A 26 -9.36 2.32 10.06
N ALA A 27 -8.28 2.30 10.84
CA ALA A 27 -7.36 1.18 10.88
C ALA A 27 -8.03 -0.08 11.45
N PHE A 28 -8.85 0.04 12.50
CA PHE A 28 -9.66 -1.07 13.01
C PHE A 28 -10.68 -1.56 11.98
N GLN A 29 -11.37 -0.66 11.28
CA GLN A 29 -12.29 -1.07 10.20
C GLN A 29 -11.59 -1.82 9.06
N ILE A 30 -10.33 -1.48 8.77
CA ILE A 30 -9.52 -2.19 7.79
C ILE A 30 -9.13 -3.57 8.33
N LEU A 31 -8.71 -3.65 9.59
CA LEU A 31 -8.37 -4.90 10.25
C LEU A 31 -9.55 -5.88 10.24
N ASP A 32 -10.75 -5.42 10.60
CA ASP A 32 -11.97 -6.23 10.57
C ASP A 32 -12.26 -6.78 9.18
N LYS A 33 -12.15 -5.95 8.14
CA LYS A 33 -12.31 -6.37 6.74
C LYS A 33 -11.29 -7.44 6.35
N VAL A 34 -10.05 -7.32 6.79
CA VAL A 34 -9.00 -8.32 6.55
C VAL A 34 -9.34 -9.63 7.24
N CYS A 35 -9.83 -9.59 8.48
CA CYS A 35 -10.32 -10.77 9.20
C CYS A 35 -11.50 -11.46 8.50
N GLU A 36 -12.36 -10.69 7.81
CA GLU A 36 -13.42 -11.20 6.93
C GLU A 36 -12.91 -11.76 5.58
N GLY A 37 -11.59 -11.79 5.35
CA GLY A 37 -10.98 -12.23 4.10
C GLY A 37 -11.05 -11.20 2.96
N LYS A 38 -11.45 -9.95 3.24
CA LYS A 38 -11.44 -8.86 2.28
C LYS A 38 -10.11 -8.12 2.38
N LEU A 39 -9.30 -8.17 1.34
CA LEU A 39 -8.09 -7.35 1.23
C LEU A 39 -8.45 -6.00 0.56
N PRO A 40 -8.73 -4.93 1.33
CA PRO A 40 -9.03 -3.63 0.74
C PRO A 40 -7.83 -3.18 -0.10
N ARG A 41 -8.04 -3.03 -1.41
CA ARG A 41 -7.03 -2.54 -2.34
C ARG A 41 -6.66 -1.12 -1.96
N ARG A 42 -5.41 -0.91 -1.52
CA ARG A 42 -4.87 0.43 -1.33
C ARG A 42 -4.65 1.07 -2.69
N LYS A 43 -5.23 2.26 -2.89
CA LYS A 43 -4.88 3.11 -4.03
C LYS A 43 -3.50 3.70 -3.74
N PRO A 44 -2.51 3.56 -4.64
CA PRO A 44 -1.21 4.19 -4.45
C PRO A 44 -1.38 5.70 -4.40
N SER A 45 -0.67 6.34 -3.47
CA SER A 45 -0.58 7.79 -3.43
C SER A 45 0.25 8.33 -4.61
N GLU A 46 0.24 9.64 -4.82
CA GLU A 46 1.14 10.26 -5.80
C GLU A 46 2.62 10.04 -5.41
N SER A 47 2.97 10.11 -4.13
CA SER A 47 4.33 9.84 -3.64
C SER A 47 4.76 8.40 -3.89
N ASP A 48 3.85 7.43 -3.76
CA ASP A 48 4.11 6.03 -4.11
C ASP A 48 4.50 5.89 -5.58
N ILE A 49 3.75 6.54 -6.48
CA ILE A 49 4.03 6.46 -7.92
C ILE A 49 5.35 7.18 -8.28
N VAL A 50 5.62 8.33 -7.66
CA VAL A 50 6.91 9.03 -7.84
C VAL A 50 8.08 8.16 -7.38
N ASN A 51 7.93 7.46 -6.25
CA ASN A 51 8.94 6.52 -5.77
C ASN A 51 9.10 5.33 -6.71
N MET A 52 8.02 4.76 -7.27
CA MET A 52 8.10 3.71 -8.30
C MET A 52 8.90 4.18 -9.53
N ILE A 53 8.73 5.44 -9.95
CA ILE A 53 9.48 6.03 -11.07
C ILE A 53 10.96 6.16 -10.72
N LYS A 54 11.29 6.64 -9.52
CA LYS A 54 12.68 6.76 -9.05
C LYS A 54 13.37 5.40 -8.95
N LEU A 55 12.69 4.41 -8.38
CA LEU A 55 13.21 3.04 -8.24
C LEU A 55 13.45 2.38 -9.61
N ARG A 56 12.74 2.79 -10.66
CA ARG A 56 12.97 2.26 -12.00
C ARG A 56 14.37 2.57 -12.54
N ALA A 57 15.07 3.56 -11.98
CA ALA A 57 16.46 3.86 -12.33
C ALA A 57 17.44 2.74 -11.92
N CYS A 58 17.12 1.96 -10.89
CA CYS A 58 18.02 0.93 -10.34
C CYS A 58 17.39 -0.46 -10.20
N MET A 59 16.07 -0.61 -10.36
CA MET A 59 15.33 -1.86 -10.18
C MET A 59 14.46 -2.21 -11.39
N THR A 60 14.21 -3.50 -11.58
CA THR A 60 13.26 -4.03 -12.56
C THR A 60 11.81 -3.83 -12.09
N LEU A 61 10.86 -3.81 -13.03
CA LEU A 61 9.43 -3.71 -12.71
C LEU A 61 8.95 -4.87 -11.81
N ARG A 62 9.57 -6.05 -11.92
CA ARG A 62 9.24 -7.20 -11.08
C ARG A 62 9.68 -7.00 -9.63
N GLU A 63 10.88 -6.46 -9.42
CA GLU A 63 11.39 -6.17 -8.07
C GLU A 63 10.60 -5.04 -7.41
N ILE A 64 10.25 -4.00 -8.18
CA ILE A 64 9.37 -2.93 -7.70
C ILE A 64 7.99 -3.49 -7.37
N GLY A 65 7.45 -4.37 -8.22
CA GLY A 65 6.17 -5.04 -7.96
C GLY A 65 6.19 -5.83 -6.64
N ALA A 66 7.26 -6.59 -6.40
CA ALA A 66 7.44 -7.32 -5.15
C ALA A 66 7.48 -6.41 -3.92
N LEU A 67 8.18 -5.26 -4.00
CA LEU A 67 8.23 -4.29 -2.91
C LEU A 67 6.86 -3.70 -2.57
N TYR A 68 6.02 -3.47 -3.57
CA TYR A 68 4.69 -2.88 -3.42
C TYR A 68 3.54 -3.91 -3.39
N GLY A 69 3.85 -5.21 -3.29
CA GLY A 69 2.86 -6.28 -3.26
C GLY A 69 1.94 -6.35 -4.49
N CYS A 70 2.46 -6.06 -5.69
CA CYS A 70 1.70 -6.11 -6.93
C CYS A 70 2.51 -6.66 -8.11
N ASP A 71 1.83 -6.97 -9.21
CA ASP A 71 2.48 -7.50 -10.41
C ASP A 71 3.24 -6.40 -11.18
N ALA A 72 4.23 -6.82 -11.98
CA ALA A 72 5.03 -5.91 -12.81
C ALA A 72 4.15 -5.11 -13.80
N SER A 73 3.07 -5.73 -14.29
CA SER A 73 2.06 -5.10 -15.15
C SER A 73 1.37 -3.93 -14.45
N THR A 74 0.94 -4.08 -13.20
CA THR A 74 0.32 -3.00 -12.42
C THR A 74 1.28 -1.85 -12.24
N ILE A 75 2.56 -2.11 -11.95
CA ILE A 75 3.57 -1.04 -11.84
C ILE A 75 3.70 -0.30 -13.18
N CYS A 76 3.81 -1.02 -14.29
CA CYS A 76 3.90 -0.42 -15.63
C CYS A 76 2.69 0.48 -15.94
N ILE A 77 1.47 -0.02 -15.66
CA ILE A 77 0.22 0.73 -15.87
C ILE A 77 0.18 2.00 -15.00
N ARG A 78 0.55 1.88 -13.71
CA ARG A 78 0.57 3.01 -12.77
C ARG A 78 1.53 4.12 -13.23
N ILE A 79 2.75 3.76 -13.59
CA ILE A 79 3.76 4.70 -14.10
C ILE A 79 3.27 5.37 -15.38
N ARG A 80 2.76 4.60 -16.33
CA ARG A 80 2.26 5.12 -17.62
C ARG A 80 1.10 6.09 -17.42
N LYS A 81 0.12 5.72 -16.59
CA LYS A 81 -1.05 6.57 -16.30
C LYS A 81 -0.62 7.90 -15.67
N TYR A 82 0.35 7.86 -14.76
CA TYR A 82 0.87 9.06 -14.12
C TYR A 82 1.58 9.99 -15.10
N LYS A 83 2.48 9.45 -15.94
CA LYS A 83 3.15 10.21 -17.01
C LYS A 83 2.17 10.90 -17.95
N ASN A 84 1.15 10.16 -18.40
CA ASN A 84 0.09 10.70 -19.25
C ASN A 84 -0.69 11.83 -18.56
N SER A 85 -1.00 11.68 -17.28
CA SER A 85 -1.73 12.70 -16.52
C SER A 85 -0.95 14.00 -16.29
N LYS A 86 0.39 13.93 -16.35
CA LYS A 86 1.29 15.09 -16.20
C LYS A 86 1.79 15.64 -17.54
N GLY A 87 1.35 15.08 -18.67
CA GLY A 87 1.83 15.48 -20.01
C GLY A 87 3.31 15.16 -20.28
N MET A 88 3.90 14.26 -19.51
CA MET A 88 5.28 13.80 -19.71
C MET A 88 5.25 12.65 -20.72
N ILE A 89 5.44 12.96 -22.00
CA ILE A 89 5.50 11.98 -23.10
C ILE A 89 6.76 11.12 -22.97
#